data_AF-A0A1H4UJK6-F1
#
_entry.id   AF-A0A1H4UJK6-F1
#
_cell.length_a   1.000
_cell.length_b   1.000
_cell.length_c   1.000
_cell.angle_alpha   90.00
_cell.angle_beta   90.00
_cell.angle_gamma   90.00
#
_symmetry.space_group_name_H-M   'P 1'
#
loop_
_entity.id
_entity.type
_entity.pdbx_description
1 polymer ?
#
loop_
_entity_poly.entity_id
_entity_poly.type
_entity_poly.pdbx_seq_one_letter_code
_entity_poly.pdbx_strand_id
1 'polypeptide(L)'
;MINPASAALVREARRGRSDTVDGPVSWLYELRDPVGERDTARFFAESADTWTSEPDPDGWFYLRIGYPEHQCDLGCDDPPYFDVHAIRWLPADQVPAEGRYVAGRALNADGTVMERATSKERTR
;
A
#
# COMPACT_ATOMS: atom_id res chain seq x y z
N MET A 1 18.34 7.70 10.92
CA MET A 1 17.09 7.01 11.31
C MET A 1 16.23 8.00 12.06
N ILE A 2 14.98 8.19 11.64
CA ILE A 2 14.01 9.05 12.33
C ILE A 2 13.46 8.27 13.53
N ASN A 3 13.35 8.92 14.69
CA ASN A 3 12.70 8.32 15.86
C ASN A 3 11.18 8.27 15.59
N PRO A 4 10.52 7.09 15.67
CA PRO A 4 9.08 6.96 15.46
C PRO A 4 8.22 7.91 16.30
N ALA A 5 8.69 8.26 17.50
CA ALA A 5 8.00 9.16 18.41
C ALA A 5 8.10 10.65 18.00
N SER A 6 9.09 11.03 17.19
CA SER A 6 9.36 12.41 16.79
C SER A 6 9.10 12.71 15.31
N ALA A 7 8.54 11.76 14.57
CA ALA A 7 8.16 11.95 13.16
C ALA A 7 6.99 12.93 13.04
N ALA A 8 6.99 13.80 12.03
CA ALA A 8 5.84 14.69 11.78
C ALA A 8 4.75 13.99 10.95
N LEU A 9 5.13 13.04 10.10
CA LEU A 9 4.21 12.30 9.24
C LEU A 9 4.40 10.78 9.39
N VAL A 10 3.34 10.04 9.10
CA VAL A 10 3.39 8.60 8.83
C VAL A 10 3.05 8.40 7.36
N ARG A 11 3.95 7.78 6.61
CA ARG A 11 3.66 7.33 5.26
C ARG A 11 2.94 5.99 5.35
N GLU A 12 1.74 5.93 4.80
CA GLU A 12 0.99 4.69 4.60
C GLU A 12 1.14 4.29 3.12
N ALA A 13 1.52 3.04 2.86
CA ALA A 13 1.60 2.52 1.51
C ALA A 13 0.89 1.16 1.41
N ARG A 14 0.16 0.96 0.33
CA ARG A 14 -0.59 -0.27 0.03
C ARG A 14 -0.21 -0.83 -1.32
N ARG A 15 -0.33 -2.14 -1.45
CA ARG A 15 -0.32 -2.82 -2.75
C ARG A 15 -1.57 -3.65 -2.92
N GLY A 16 -2.07 -3.65 -4.14
CA GLY A 16 -3.22 -4.44 -4.56
C GLY A 16 -3.11 -4.82 -6.03
N ARG A 17 -4.15 -5.48 -6.52
CA ARG A 17 -4.30 -5.90 -7.92
C ARG A 17 -5.63 -5.39 -8.47
N SER A 18 -5.64 -5.02 -9.74
CA SER A 18 -6.85 -4.65 -10.47
C SER A 18 -6.85 -5.37 -11.82
N ASP A 19 -8.00 -5.87 -12.27
CA ASP A 19 -8.10 -6.57 -13.55
C ASP A 19 -8.11 -5.59 -14.74
N THR A 20 -8.42 -4.31 -14.48
CA THR A 20 -8.44 -3.26 -15.50
C THR A 20 -7.69 -2.01 -15.02
N VAL A 21 -7.36 -1.12 -15.97
CA VAL A 21 -6.58 0.10 -15.69
C VAL A 21 -7.27 1.00 -14.66
N ASP A 22 -8.59 1.17 -14.76
CA ASP A 22 -9.40 2.02 -13.87
C ASP A 22 -10.32 1.22 -12.94
N GLY A 23 -10.08 -0.09 -12.86
CA GLY A 23 -10.91 -1.02 -12.11
C GLY A 23 -10.77 -0.92 -10.60
N PRO A 24 -11.70 -1.57 -9.87
CA PRO A 24 -11.60 -1.73 -8.43
C PRO A 24 -10.32 -2.48 -8.05
N VAL A 25 -9.70 -2.05 -6.96
CA VAL A 25 -8.46 -2.65 -6.47
C VAL A 25 -8.79 -3.68 -5.39
N SER A 26 -8.31 -4.90 -5.57
CA SER A 26 -8.23 -5.91 -4.52
C SER A 26 -6.93 -5.70 -3.75
N TRP A 27 -7.03 -5.17 -2.52
CA TRP A 27 -5.87 -4.90 -1.68
C TRP A 27 -5.26 -6.19 -1.10
N LEU A 28 -3.94 -6.19 -0.92
CA LEU A 28 -3.18 -7.35 -0.47
C LEU A 28 -2.40 -7.05 0.81
N TYR A 29 -1.71 -5.90 0.84
CA TYR A 29 -0.91 -5.53 2.00
C TYR A 29 -0.83 -4.03 2.22
N GLU A 30 -0.50 -3.68 3.45
CA GLU A 30 -0.17 -2.32 3.87
C GLU A 30 1.11 -2.29 4.68
N LEU A 31 1.90 -1.24 4.49
CA LEU A 31 3.02 -0.86 5.34
C LEU A 31 2.82 0.57 5.83
N ARG A 32 3.39 0.86 7.00
CA ARG A 32 3.40 2.20 7.59
C ARG A 32 4.80 2.51 8.11
N ASP A 33 5.32 3.66 7.73
CA ASP A 33 6.63 4.11 8.19
C ASP A 33 6.55 5.54 8.74
N PRO A 34 7.08 5.81 9.95
CA PRO A 34 7.20 7.16 10.45
C PRO A 34 8.29 7.91 9.67
N VAL A 35 7.94 9.07 9.11
CA VAL A 35 8.85 9.91 8.33
C VAL A 35 8.90 11.31 8.94
N GLY A 36 10.10 11.90 9.00
CA GLY A 36 10.37 13.17 9.69
C GLY A 36 9.59 14.30 9.03
N GLU A 37 10.10 14.78 7.91
CA GLU A 37 9.35 15.57 6.93
C GLU A 37 9.62 14.95 5.57
N ARG A 38 8.57 14.74 4.78
CA ARG A 38 8.73 14.36 3.38
C ARG A 38 7.73 15.18 2.58
N ASP A 39 8.28 16.11 1.80
CA ASP A 39 7.50 16.88 0.84
C ASP A 39 6.98 15.91 -0.24
N THR A 40 5.67 15.88 -0.43
CA THR A 40 5.00 15.16 -1.52
C THR A 40 5.63 15.50 -2.86
N ALA A 41 5.95 16.77 -3.11
CA ALA A 41 6.57 17.22 -4.36
C ALA A 41 7.96 16.60 -4.53
N ARG A 42 8.74 16.54 -3.44
CA ARG A 42 10.05 15.88 -3.46
C ARG A 42 9.94 14.37 -3.72
N PHE A 43 8.96 13.69 -3.12
CA PHE A 43 8.75 12.26 -3.39
C PHE A 43 8.50 12.00 -4.87
N PHE A 44 7.60 12.77 -5.50
CA PHE A 44 7.29 12.59 -6.91
C PHE A 44 8.43 13.04 -7.84
N ALA A 45 9.14 14.11 -7.50
CA ALA A 45 10.31 14.55 -8.26
C ALA A 45 11.46 13.52 -8.26
N GLU A 46 11.59 12.74 -7.18
CA GLU A 46 12.59 11.67 -7.05
C GLU A 46 12.07 10.30 -7.52
N SER A 47 10.79 10.16 -7.85
CA SER A 47 10.23 8.89 -8.28
C SER A 47 10.61 8.58 -9.73
N ALA A 48 11.07 7.36 -9.98
CA ALA A 48 11.29 6.86 -11.32
C ALA A 48 9.98 6.43 -12.01
N ASP A 49 8.91 6.24 -11.22
CA ASP A 49 7.62 5.74 -11.67
C ASP A 49 6.62 6.89 -11.88
N THR A 50 5.63 6.65 -12.74
CA THR A 50 4.56 7.64 -13.00
C THR A 50 3.39 7.42 -12.04
N TRP A 51 3.24 8.32 -11.07
CA TRP A 51 2.12 8.36 -10.14
C TRP A 51 1.01 9.29 -10.64
N THR A 52 -0.18 9.18 -10.05
CA THR A 52 -1.21 10.23 -10.19
C THR A 52 -0.64 11.58 -9.73
N SER A 53 -0.98 12.64 -10.45
CA SER A 53 -0.52 14.00 -10.14
C SER A 53 -1.27 14.62 -8.96
N GLU A 54 -2.52 14.20 -8.75
CA GLU A 54 -3.37 14.65 -7.65
C GLU A 54 -3.79 13.44 -6.82
N PRO A 55 -3.96 13.61 -5.50
CA PRO A 55 -4.51 12.57 -4.66
C PRO A 55 -6.02 12.44 -4.84
N ASP A 56 -6.57 11.30 -4.47
CA ASP A 56 -8.01 11.12 -4.30
C ASP A 56 -8.54 11.90 -3.07
N PRO A 57 -9.87 11.91 -2.81
CA PRO A 57 -10.45 12.61 -1.65
C PRO A 57 -9.92 12.13 -0.28
N ASP A 58 -9.38 10.92 -0.20
CA ASP A 58 -8.81 10.32 1.02
C ASP A 58 -7.27 10.54 1.12
N GLY A 59 -6.70 11.28 0.17
CA GLY A 59 -5.29 11.66 0.14
C GLY A 59 -4.37 10.66 -0.55
N TRP A 60 -4.89 9.66 -1.26
CA TRP A 60 -4.10 8.62 -1.90
C TRP A 60 -3.61 8.99 -3.28
N PHE A 61 -2.33 8.71 -3.53
CA PHE A 61 -1.72 8.74 -4.86
C PHE A 61 -1.51 7.32 -5.35
N TYR A 62 -1.68 7.10 -6.66
CA TYR A 62 -1.65 5.76 -7.25
C TYR A 62 -0.59 5.62 -8.33
N LEU A 63 0.06 4.47 -8.36
CA LEU A 63 0.88 3.98 -9.45
C LEU A 63 0.25 2.66 -9.93
N ARG A 64 0.02 2.53 -11.23
CA ARG A 64 -0.54 1.32 -11.84
C ARG A 64 0.42 0.80 -12.90
N ILE A 65 0.88 -0.43 -12.71
CA ILE A 65 1.82 -1.09 -13.61
C ILE A 65 1.08 -2.24 -14.29
N GLY A 66 0.88 -2.12 -15.61
CA GLY A 66 0.21 -3.15 -16.40
C GLY A 66 1.11 -4.36 -16.65
N TYR A 67 0.62 -5.53 -16.28
CA TYR A 67 1.21 -6.83 -16.61
C TYR A 67 0.32 -7.48 -17.67
N PRO A 68 0.79 -7.57 -18.93
CA PRO A 68 0.02 -8.22 -19.99
C PRO A 68 -0.12 -9.72 -19.69
N GLU A 69 -1.06 -10.37 -20.39
CA GLU A 69 -1.16 -11.82 -20.40
C GLU A 69 0.23 -12.41 -20.71
N HIS A 70 0.73 -13.25 -19.82
CA HIS A 70 1.98 -13.94 -20.06
C HIS A 70 1.77 -14.89 -21.24
N GLN A 71 2.53 -14.69 -22.33
CA GLN A 71 2.67 -15.71 -23.36
C GLN A 71 3.96 -16.46 -23.06
N CYS A 72 3.89 -17.72 -22.61
CA CYS A 72 4.67 -18.88 -23.10
C CYS A 72 4.84 -20.04 -22.10
N ASP A 73 4.57 -21.25 -22.62
CA ASP A 73 5.17 -22.59 -22.43
C ASP A 73 5.50 -23.19 -21.05
N LEU A 74 5.54 -22.43 -19.95
CA LEU A 74 5.89 -22.95 -18.61
C LEU A 74 4.81 -22.68 -17.54
N GLY A 75 3.60 -22.37 -17.98
CA GLY A 75 2.43 -22.12 -17.12
C GLY A 75 1.95 -20.69 -17.29
N CYS A 76 0.96 -20.50 -18.15
CA CYS A 76 0.44 -19.19 -18.50
C CYS A 76 -1.08 -19.27 -18.68
N ASP A 77 -1.82 -19.07 -17.58
CA ASP A 77 -3.27 -18.82 -17.61
C ASP A 77 -3.64 -17.63 -16.70
N ASP A 78 -2.65 -16.89 -16.18
CA ASP A 78 -2.97 -15.70 -15.38
C ASP A 78 -3.41 -14.57 -16.33
N PRO A 79 -4.66 -14.09 -16.20
CA PRO A 79 -5.16 -13.02 -17.05
C PRO A 79 -4.36 -11.73 -16.82
N PRO A 80 -4.34 -10.81 -17.82
CA PRO A 80 -3.78 -9.48 -17.66
C PRO A 80 -4.25 -8.82 -16.37
N TYR A 81 -3.35 -8.11 -15.71
CA TYR A 81 -3.68 -7.37 -14.50
C TYR A 81 -2.82 -6.12 -14.34
N PHE A 82 -3.23 -5.27 -13.42
CA PHE A 82 -2.49 -4.11 -12.99
C PHE A 82 -2.04 -4.31 -11.54
N ASP A 83 -0.74 -4.24 -11.33
CA ASP A 83 -0.19 -4.09 -9.98
C ASP A 83 -0.41 -2.65 -9.55
N VAL A 84 -1.10 -2.45 -8.43
CA VAL A 84 -1.52 -1.14 -7.95
C VAL A 84 -0.80 -0.82 -6.66
N HIS A 85 -0.04 0.28 -6.67
CA HIS A 85 0.62 0.83 -5.50
C HIS A 85 -0.12 2.11 -5.12
N ALA A 86 -0.43 2.27 -3.84
CA ALA A 86 -1.04 3.49 -3.33
C ALA A 86 -0.27 4.01 -2.13
N ILE A 87 -0.08 5.32 -2.06
CA ILE A 87 0.62 5.98 -0.95
C ILE A 87 -0.14 7.21 -0.47
N ARG A 88 -0.05 7.48 0.82
CA ARG A 88 -0.46 8.75 1.42
C ARG A 88 0.39 9.10 2.63
N TRP A 89 0.26 10.34 3.08
CA TRP A 89 0.93 10.85 4.28
C TRP A 89 -0.11 11.35 5.26
N LEU A 90 -0.04 10.85 6.49
CA LEU A 90 -0.91 11.25 7.59
C LEU A 90 -0.10 12.01 8.64
N PRO A 91 -0.64 13.07 9.26
CA PRO A 91 -0.05 13.67 10.44
C PRO A 91 0.18 12.60 11.53
N ALA A 92 1.39 12.55 12.08
CA ALA A 92 1.76 11.47 13.00
C ALA A 92 0.95 11.49 14.30
N ASP A 93 0.45 12.66 14.73
CA ASP A 93 -0.45 12.83 15.87
C ASP A 93 -1.85 12.23 15.66
N GLN A 94 -2.27 12.05 14.40
CA GLN A 94 -3.53 11.39 14.04
C GLN A 94 -3.40 9.86 13.98
N VAL A 95 -2.17 9.31 14.05
CA VAL A 95 -1.91 7.87 14.02
C VAL A 95 -1.50 7.39 15.42
N PRO A 96 -2.20 6.39 16.01
CA PRO A 96 -1.80 5.77 17.27
C PRO A 96 -0.35 5.30 17.23
N ALA A 97 0.40 5.48 18.31
CA ALA A 97 1.86 5.26 18.34
C ALA A 97 2.25 3.84 17.89
N GLU A 98 1.48 2.84 18.32
CA GLU A 98 1.62 1.42 17.96
C GLU A 98 1.33 1.13 16.48
N GLY A 99 0.59 2.02 15.79
CA GLY A 99 0.24 1.92 14.38
C GLY A 99 1.11 2.79 13.47
N ARG A 100 2.08 3.54 14.00
CA ARG A 100 2.98 4.40 13.21
C ARG A 100 4.01 3.62 12.43
N TYR A 101 4.36 2.42 12.90
CA TYR A 101 5.26 1.51 12.21
C TYR A 101 4.60 0.15 12.00
N VAL A 102 4.42 -0.23 10.74
CA VAL A 102 3.88 -1.52 10.33
C VAL A 102 4.76 -2.04 9.20
N ALA A 103 5.55 -3.08 9.48
CA ALA A 103 6.50 -3.68 8.52
C ALA A 103 5.83 -4.55 7.43
N GLY A 104 4.54 -4.33 7.15
CA GLY A 104 3.71 -5.19 6.32
C GLY A 104 2.63 -5.91 7.14
N ARG A 105 1.37 -5.64 6.85
CA ARG A 105 0.20 -6.42 7.32
C ARG A 105 -0.70 -6.79 6.15
N ALA A 106 -1.24 -7.99 6.18
CA ALA A 106 -2.17 -8.46 5.18
C ALA A 106 -3.51 -7.71 5.26
N LEU A 107 -4.10 -7.43 4.11
CA LEU A 107 -5.41 -6.81 3.97
C LEU A 107 -6.39 -7.78 3.32
N ASN A 108 -7.66 -7.65 3.67
CA ASN A 108 -8.75 -8.19 2.86
C ASN A 108 -8.81 -7.42 1.54
N ALA A 109 -9.50 -7.98 0.54
CA ALA A 109 -9.61 -7.35 -0.78
C ALA A 109 -10.22 -5.93 -0.72
N ASP A 110 -11.09 -5.65 0.25
CA ASP A 110 -11.70 -4.34 0.50
C ASP A 110 -10.78 -3.32 1.20
N GLY A 111 -9.56 -3.73 1.56
CA GLY A 111 -8.57 -2.89 2.23
C GLY A 111 -8.67 -2.85 3.75
N THR A 112 -9.57 -3.64 4.36
CA THR A 112 -9.61 -3.83 5.81
C THR A 112 -8.49 -4.74 6.28
N VAL A 113 -8.07 -4.58 7.54
CA VAL A 113 -6.99 -5.40 8.12
C VAL A 113 -7.47 -6.82 8.28
N MET A 114 -6.69 -7.79 7.78
CA MET A 114 -6.96 -9.19 8.09
C MET A 114 -6.69 -9.42 9.57
N GLU A 115 -7.72 -9.82 10.32
CA GLU A 115 -7.50 -10.27 11.69
C GLU A 115 -6.60 -11.51 11.66
N ARG A 116 -5.53 -11.50 12.45
CA ARG A 116 -4.78 -12.73 12.68
C ARG A 116 -5.76 -13.73 13.29
N ALA A 117 -5.87 -14.91 12.68
CA ALA A 117 -6.57 -16.02 13.31
C ALA A 117 -5.96 -16.22 14.70
N THR A 118 -6.70 -15.83 15.74
CA THR A 118 -6.34 -16.22 17.10
C THR A 118 -6.40 -17.74 17.08
N SER A 119 -5.26 -18.41 17.21
CA SER A 119 -5.23 -19.83 17.49
C SER A 119 -6.00 -20.07 18.78
N LYS A 120 -7.32 -20.29 18.67
CA LYS A 120 -8.10 -20.88 19.75
C LYS A 120 -7.49 -22.25 19.96
N GLU A 121 -6.93 -22.41 21.15
CA GLU A 121 -6.58 -23.65 21.83
C GLU A 121 -6.76 -24.93 21.00
N ARG A 122 -5.63 -25.54 20.66
CA ARG A 122 -5.57 -26.96 20.31
C ARG A 122 -5.87 -27.76 21.59
N THR A 123 -7.14 -27.86 21.97
CA THR A 123 -7.60 -28.82 22.96
C THR A 123 -8.02 -30.09 22.24
N ARG A 124 -7.11 -31.06 22.14
CA ARG A 124 -7.37 -32.48 22.39
C ARG A 124 -6.09 -33.30 22.34
#